data_AF-A0A4U6NZS0-F1
#
_entry.id   AF-A0A4U6NZS0-F1
#
_cell.length_a   1.000
_cell.length_b   1.000
_cell.length_c   1.000
_cell.angle_alpha   90.00
_cell.angle_beta   90.00
_cell.angle_gamma   90.00
#
_symmetry.space_group_name_H-M   'P 1'
#
loop_
_entity.id
_entity.type
_entity.pdbx_description
1 polymer ?
#
loop_
_entity_poly.entity_id
_entity_poly.type
_entity_poly.pdbx_seq_one_letter_code
_entity_poly.pdbx_strand_id
1 'polypeptide(L)'
;MIRIWCAELDQTDALTSGQIVAARKLMAENLSRYMMLVREPMILTAPEGISKTTTIINDFDCIDMVVNGDRRPTMFAFGDYANAHEKAEYFNERWKGSRHLAIVWRSWSRWYSDICDDLGRESLTEAIATAQGVSLWRLIERLQPDVRRELEQQHRDLWQQVGDRHPVIMTVHDVAHRWGQFGRTRQLFDPNYFDREIEDDDARNRSALSCLIHDEVSVGNLVRVLTEDQMAWINDLRQASGDIWAEPRIAQQRRAFDQHVEARGNMGFDFHAAREMMTLPFDEVMLRRTAEYPAFPHGDRYACNGERMFVARRNWWMEGPDRRLADRLLFLTTEVVPTCVADKAFDGNILCTSPTHLRLGKDPLSVGSWKGIRSKHIDEVTRDYHDLEGWTIIANKLGDHVANGMTHAAARGRNDLASRSIVQVVTMLDQDHYRTVQALNAWTGREDLVLMTHVDQINQTAGRNRGFRRQPCTEHHLLINPTLYRALMSSPAAMSGLRYRFEVSLTRNQKRKAQEQRKAA
;
A
#
# COMPACT_ATOMS: atom_id res chain seq x y z
N MET A 1 22.59 36.64 -7.36
CA MET A 1 21.94 36.57 -8.69
C MET A 1 21.13 35.27 -8.73
N ILE A 2 19.81 35.37 -8.58
CA ILE A 2 18.90 34.23 -8.35
C ILE A 2 18.60 33.58 -9.70
N ARG A 3 19.12 32.37 -9.94
CA ARG A 3 18.66 31.53 -11.06
C ARG A 3 17.34 30.89 -10.66
N ILE A 4 16.25 31.50 -11.10
CA ILE A 4 14.93 30.84 -11.15
C ILE A 4 15.08 29.69 -12.13
N TRP A 5 14.93 28.45 -11.66
CA TRP A 5 15.00 27.27 -12.52
C TRP A 5 13.75 27.22 -13.40
N CYS A 6 13.89 27.66 -14.65
CA CYS A 6 12.88 27.69 -15.70
C CYS A 6 12.50 26.31 -16.29
N ALA A 7 12.74 25.20 -15.59
CA ALA A 7 12.29 23.88 -16.06
C ALA A 7 10.78 23.63 -15.85
N GLU A 8 10.10 24.49 -15.08
CA GLU A 8 8.65 24.44 -14.84
C GLU A 8 7.81 25.39 -15.72
N LEU A 9 8.44 26.20 -16.59
CA LEU A 9 7.71 27.13 -17.45
C LEU A 9 6.98 26.48 -18.63
N ASP A 10 7.25 25.20 -18.93
CA ASP A 10 6.64 24.51 -20.07
C ASP A 10 5.40 23.65 -19.74
N GLN A 11 4.91 23.66 -18.49
CA GLN A 11 3.67 22.96 -18.09
C GLN A 11 2.82 23.78 -17.10
N THR A 12 2.65 25.06 -17.40
CA THR A 12 1.91 26.03 -16.54
C THR A 12 0.39 25.95 -16.66
N ASP A 13 -0.13 25.23 -17.64
CA ASP A 13 -1.58 25.16 -17.84
C ASP A 13 -2.21 24.06 -16.99
N ALA A 14 -3.41 24.32 -16.48
CA ALA A 14 -4.18 23.32 -15.76
C ALA A 14 -4.48 22.11 -16.68
N LEU A 15 -4.71 20.95 -16.08
CA LEU A 15 -4.98 19.74 -16.84
C LEU A 15 -6.32 19.89 -17.59
N THR A 16 -6.26 19.83 -18.92
CA THR A 16 -7.46 19.90 -19.77
C THR A 16 -8.11 18.52 -19.91
N SER A 17 -9.42 18.47 -20.20
CA SER A 17 -10.13 17.22 -20.48
C SER A 17 -9.49 16.43 -21.63
N GLY A 18 -8.98 17.12 -22.66
CA GLY A 18 -8.26 16.48 -23.77
C GLY A 18 -6.96 15.80 -23.35
N GLN A 19 -6.18 16.45 -22.47
CA GLN A 19 -4.96 15.84 -21.89
C GLN A 19 -5.27 14.62 -21.02
N ILE A 20 -6.37 14.65 -20.24
CA ILE A 20 -6.82 13.49 -19.45
C ILE A 20 -7.11 12.29 -20.36
N VAL A 21 -7.87 12.51 -21.43
CA VAL A 21 -8.23 11.46 -22.40
C VAL A 21 -6.98 10.92 -23.09
N ALA A 22 -6.10 11.79 -23.57
CA ALA A 22 -4.85 11.39 -24.21
C ALA A 22 -3.94 10.58 -23.27
N ALA A 23 -3.86 11.00 -22.00
CA ALA A 23 -3.06 10.32 -21.00
C ALA A 23 -3.58 8.92 -20.66
N ARG A 24 -4.91 8.79 -20.48
CA ARG A 24 -5.56 7.48 -20.28
C ARG A 24 -5.38 6.57 -21.51
N LYS A 25 -5.48 7.13 -22.72
CA LYS A 25 -5.23 6.38 -23.96
C LYS A 25 -3.79 5.89 -24.04
N LEU A 26 -2.80 6.75 -23.78
CA LEU A 26 -1.39 6.35 -23.78
C LEU A 26 -1.10 5.29 -22.72
N MET A 27 -1.73 5.41 -21.55
CA MET A 27 -1.65 4.41 -20.49
C MET A 27 -2.16 3.04 -20.98
N ALA A 28 -3.33 3.02 -21.62
CA ALA A 28 -3.91 1.81 -22.19
C ALA A 28 -3.04 1.19 -23.29
N GLU A 29 -2.53 2.00 -24.21
CA GLU A 29 -1.69 1.51 -25.30
C GLU A 29 -0.36 0.91 -24.83
N ASN A 30 0.23 1.43 -23.76
CA ASN A 30 1.57 1.02 -23.32
C ASN A 30 1.56 -0.02 -22.21
N LEU A 31 0.67 0.09 -21.22
CA LEU A 31 0.67 -0.82 -20.06
C LEU A 31 0.44 -2.28 -20.50
N SER A 32 -0.57 -2.51 -21.33
CA SER A 32 -0.89 -3.83 -21.86
C SER A 32 0.28 -4.39 -22.67
N ARG A 33 0.95 -3.56 -23.49
CA ARG A 33 2.16 -3.95 -24.23
C ARG A 33 3.33 -4.30 -23.31
N TYR A 34 3.57 -3.53 -22.25
CA TYR A 34 4.63 -3.83 -21.29
C TYR A 34 4.38 -5.17 -20.61
N MET A 35 3.13 -5.45 -20.18
CA MET A 35 2.78 -6.74 -19.58
C MET A 35 2.97 -7.92 -20.54
N MET A 36 2.73 -7.71 -21.84
CA MET A 36 2.93 -8.73 -22.88
C MET A 36 4.41 -9.01 -23.17
N LEU A 37 5.28 -7.99 -23.13
CA LEU A 37 6.66 -8.08 -23.59
C LEU A 37 7.69 -8.29 -22.47
N VAL A 38 7.45 -7.73 -21.28
CA VAL A 38 8.39 -7.75 -20.15
C VAL A 38 8.15 -8.99 -19.30
N ARG A 39 9.21 -9.75 -19.02
CA ARG A 39 9.14 -10.96 -18.17
C ARG A 39 9.65 -10.73 -16.75
N GLU A 40 10.43 -9.68 -16.59
CA GLU A 40 10.92 -9.17 -15.33
C GLU A 40 9.74 -8.66 -14.47
N PRO A 41 9.86 -8.68 -13.13
CA PRO A 41 8.96 -7.94 -12.28
C PRO A 41 8.93 -6.47 -12.72
N MET A 42 7.78 -5.83 -12.65
CA MET A 42 7.61 -4.43 -13.04
C MET A 42 6.93 -3.66 -11.92
N ILE A 43 7.42 -2.45 -11.63
CA ILE A 43 6.71 -1.47 -10.83
C ILE A 43 6.35 -0.27 -11.70
N LEU A 44 5.07 0.07 -11.70
CA LEU A 44 4.50 1.15 -12.48
C LEU A 44 4.01 2.26 -11.56
N THR A 45 4.63 3.42 -11.71
CA THR A 45 4.33 4.60 -10.89
C THR A 45 3.68 5.64 -11.77
N ALA A 46 2.39 5.90 -11.52
CA ALA A 46 1.62 6.85 -12.30
C ALA A 46 0.64 7.64 -11.44
N PRO A 47 0.25 8.87 -11.86
CA PRO A 47 -0.59 9.75 -11.06
C PRO A 47 -1.89 9.11 -10.56
N GLU A 48 -2.35 9.57 -9.40
CA GLU A 48 -3.64 9.19 -8.84
C GLU A 48 -4.80 9.43 -9.83
N GLY A 49 -5.70 8.45 -9.94
CA GLY A 49 -6.86 8.52 -10.83
C GLY A 49 -6.60 8.31 -12.33
N ILE A 50 -5.37 8.04 -12.76
CA ILE A 50 -5.04 7.75 -14.18
C ILE A 50 -5.59 6.40 -14.70
N SER A 51 -6.26 5.62 -13.84
CA SER A 51 -6.93 4.36 -14.17
C SER A 51 -6.00 3.15 -14.41
N LYS A 52 -4.87 3.04 -13.72
CA LYS A 52 -3.90 1.91 -13.83
C LYS A 52 -4.58 0.54 -13.84
N THR A 53 -5.29 0.18 -12.77
CA THR A 53 -5.96 -1.13 -12.60
C THR A 53 -7.07 -1.32 -13.62
N THR A 54 -7.90 -0.28 -13.82
CA THR A 54 -9.00 -0.30 -14.79
C THR A 54 -8.51 -0.53 -16.22
N THR A 55 -7.35 0.02 -16.60
CA THR A 55 -6.72 -0.23 -17.89
C THR A 55 -6.41 -1.71 -18.08
N ILE A 56 -5.80 -2.36 -17.08
CA ILE A 56 -5.48 -3.79 -17.13
C ILE A 56 -6.77 -4.62 -17.25
N ILE A 57 -7.81 -4.27 -16.47
CA ILE A 57 -9.10 -4.94 -16.55
C ILE A 57 -9.70 -4.80 -17.95
N ASN A 58 -9.66 -3.61 -18.57
CA ASN A 58 -10.27 -3.38 -19.87
C ASN A 58 -9.61 -4.13 -21.03
N ASP A 59 -8.31 -4.44 -20.91
CA ASP A 59 -7.52 -5.17 -21.90
C ASP A 59 -7.22 -6.61 -21.46
N PHE A 60 -7.91 -7.11 -20.43
CA PHE A 60 -7.58 -8.35 -19.74
C PHE A 60 -7.48 -9.56 -20.68
N ASP A 61 -8.42 -9.77 -21.61
CA ASP A 61 -8.39 -10.95 -22.49
C ASP A 61 -7.13 -10.98 -23.38
N CYS A 62 -6.64 -9.82 -23.84
CA CYS A 62 -5.40 -9.72 -24.59
C CYS A 62 -4.18 -10.03 -23.71
N ILE A 63 -4.16 -9.53 -22.48
CA ILE A 63 -3.09 -9.76 -21.52
C ILE A 63 -3.06 -11.25 -21.14
N ASP A 64 -4.21 -11.81 -20.79
CA ASP A 64 -4.39 -13.22 -20.42
C ASP A 64 -3.94 -14.14 -21.56
N MET A 65 -4.33 -13.87 -22.81
CA MET A 65 -3.89 -14.70 -23.96
C MET A 65 -2.36 -14.79 -24.09
N VAL A 66 -1.63 -13.73 -23.74
CA VAL A 66 -0.16 -13.68 -23.88
C VAL A 66 0.57 -14.17 -22.64
N VAL A 67 0.04 -13.87 -21.47
CA VAL A 67 0.66 -14.18 -20.18
C VAL A 67 0.28 -15.59 -19.70
N ASN A 68 -0.88 -16.09 -20.12
CA ASN A 68 -1.51 -17.28 -19.56
C ASN A 68 -1.66 -18.42 -20.60
N GLY A 69 -0.54 -19.01 -20.99
CA GLY A 69 -0.52 -20.16 -21.91
C GLY A 69 -1.14 -21.44 -21.33
N ASP A 70 -1.06 -21.61 -20.00
CA ASP A 70 -1.42 -22.86 -19.30
C ASP A 70 -2.76 -22.78 -18.53
N ARG A 71 -3.58 -21.74 -18.78
CA ARG A 71 -4.86 -21.52 -18.06
C ARG A 71 -4.72 -21.48 -16.53
N ARG A 72 -3.62 -20.92 -16.03
CA ARG A 72 -3.36 -20.65 -14.61
C ARG A 72 -4.02 -19.34 -14.17
N PRO A 73 -4.61 -19.26 -12.97
CA PRO A 73 -5.31 -18.05 -12.53
C PRO A 73 -4.42 -16.80 -12.55
N THR A 74 -5.02 -15.66 -12.89
CA THR A 74 -4.45 -14.33 -12.63
C THR A 74 -5.01 -13.78 -11.33
N MET A 75 -4.17 -13.14 -10.53
CA MET A 75 -4.55 -12.53 -9.26
C MET A 75 -4.39 -11.01 -9.28
N PHE A 76 -5.40 -10.29 -8.81
CA PHE A 76 -5.35 -8.89 -8.41
C PHE A 76 -5.42 -8.80 -6.88
N ALA A 77 -4.45 -8.10 -6.29
CA ALA A 77 -4.39 -7.88 -4.85
C ALA A 77 -4.61 -6.40 -4.53
N PHE A 78 -5.53 -6.13 -3.61
CA PHE A 78 -5.96 -4.78 -3.19
C PHE A 78 -5.73 -4.54 -1.70
N GLY A 79 -5.87 -3.28 -1.26
CA GLY A 79 -5.74 -2.93 0.15
C GLY A 79 -6.80 -3.55 1.07
N ASP A 80 -8.02 -3.76 0.56
CA ASP A 80 -9.15 -4.29 1.32
C ASP A 80 -10.15 -5.05 0.42
N TYR A 81 -11.08 -5.79 1.06
CA TYR A 81 -12.08 -6.59 0.35
C TYR A 81 -13.17 -5.74 -0.31
N ALA A 82 -13.44 -4.52 0.17
CA ALA A 82 -14.44 -3.65 -0.46
C ALA A 82 -13.98 -3.24 -1.86
N ASN A 83 -12.72 -2.85 -2.00
CA ASN A 83 -12.07 -2.58 -3.28
C ASN A 83 -12.01 -3.84 -4.15
N ALA A 84 -11.69 -5.01 -3.59
CA ALA A 84 -11.71 -6.26 -4.33
C ALA A 84 -13.10 -6.60 -4.90
N HIS A 85 -14.17 -6.39 -4.11
CA HIS A 85 -15.56 -6.56 -4.55
C HIS A 85 -15.93 -5.58 -5.66
N GLU A 86 -15.67 -4.27 -5.49
CA GLU A 86 -15.95 -3.25 -6.51
C GLU A 86 -15.27 -3.60 -7.85
N LYS A 87 -14.01 -4.06 -7.81
CA LYS A 87 -13.27 -4.44 -9.03
C LYS A 87 -13.72 -5.78 -9.62
N ALA A 88 -14.15 -6.73 -8.81
CA ALA A 88 -14.75 -7.98 -9.30
C ALA A 88 -16.06 -7.72 -10.04
N GLU A 89 -16.94 -6.87 -9.48
CA GLU A 89 -18.21 -6.47 -10.11
C GLU A 89 -17.95 -5.75 -11.44
N TYR A 90 -17.07 -4.74 -11.43
CA TYR A 90 -16.68 -4.03 -12.63
C TYR A 90 -16.10 -4.96 -13.71
N PHE A 91 -15.24 -5.91 -13.31
CA PHE A 91 -14.68 -6.90 -14.23
C PHE A 91 -15.78 -7.76 -14.86
N ASN A 92 -16.67 -8.31 -14.04
CA ASN A 92 -17.73 -9.22 -14.49
C ASN A 92 -18.78 -8.53 -15.36
N GLU A 93 -19.05 -7.24 -15.12
CA GLU A 93 -19.88 -6.42 -16.01
C GLU A 93 -19.18 -6.19 -17.35
N ARG A 94 -17.90 -5.76 -17.31
CA ARG A 94 -17.11 -5.46 -18.50
C ARG A 94 -16.90 -6.67 -19.42
N TRP A 95 -16.78 -7.85 -18.83
CA TRP A 95 -16.48 -9.13 -19.50
C TRP A 95 -17.65 -10.12 -19.42
N LYS A 96 -18.88 -9.61 -19.34
CA LYS A 96 -20.09 -10.42 -19.31
C LYS A 96 -20.15 -11.36 -20.52
N GLY A 97 -20.30 -12.66 -20.25
CA GLY A 97 -20.34 -13.71 -21.29
C GLY A 97 -18.97 -14.11 -21.85
N SER A 98 -17.86 -13.57 -21.32
CA SER A 98 -16.52 -14.03 -21.66
C SER A 98 -16.19 -15.38 -21.01
N ARG A 99 -15.03 -15.93 -21.38
CA ARG A 99 -14.44 -17.13 -20.75
C ARG A 99 -13.91 -16.87 -19.34
N HIS A 100 -13.92 -15.64 -18.85
CA HIS A 100 -13.36 -15.26 -17.55
C HIS A 100 -14.47 -14.98 -16.54
N LEU A 101 -14.19 -15.27 -15.26
CA LEU A 101 -15.04 -14.84 -14.16
C LEU A 101 -14.16 -14.33 -13.02
N ALA A 102 -14.33 -13.06 -12.65
CA ALA A 102 -13.71 -12.53 -11.45
C ALA A 102 -14.43 -13.04 -10.21
N ILE A 103 -13.66 -13.61 -9.28
CA ILE A 103 -14.13 -14.11 -7.99
C ILE A 103 -13.39 -13.39 -6.86
N VAL A 104 -14.12 -13.00 -5.82
CA VAL A 104 -13.49 -12.44 -4.63
C VAL A 104 -13.03 -13.58 -3.74
N TRP A 105 -11.72 -13.81 -3.69
CA TRP A 105 -11.14 -14.89 -2.92
C TRP A 105 -10.72 -14.41 -1.54
N ARG A 106 -11.38 -14.92 -0.50
CA ARG A 106 -11.12 -14.53 0.90
C ARG A 106 -10.05 -15.42 1.52
N SER A 107 -9.36 -14.90 2.53
CA SER A 107 -8.56 -15.74 3.41
C SER A 107 -9.46 -16.77 4.09
N TRP A 108 -8.94 -17.98 4.30
CA TRP A 108 -9.63 -19.03 5.06
C TRP A 108 -10.17 -18.51 6.40
N SER A 109 -9.35 -17.78 7.15
CA SER A 109 -9.75 -17.20 8.44
C SER A 109 -10.92 -16.23 8.33
N ARG A 110 -10.98 -15.43 7.27
CA ARG A 110 -12.06 -14.47 7.05
C ARG A 110 -13.34 -15.20 6.67
N TRP A 111 -13.25 -16.15 5.75
CA TRP A 111 -14.39 -16.96 5.32
C TRP A 111 -15.00 -17.74 6.49
N TYR A 112 -14.15 -18.36 7.31
CA TYR A 112 -14.58 -19.04 8.53
C TYR A 112 -15.27 -18.09 9.52
N SER A 113 -14.68 -16.91 9.78
CA SER A 113 -15.27 -15.92 10.68
C SER A 113 -16.64 -15.44 10.20
N ASP A 114 -16.78 -15.12 8.90
CA ASP A 114 -18.05 -14.66 8.33
C ASP A 114 -19.15 -15.74 8.49
N ILE A 115 -18.85 -17.02 8.22
CA ILE A 115 -19.80 -18.12 8.40
C ILE A 115 -20.16 -18.31 9.88
N CYS A 116 -19.17 -18.20 10.78
CA CYS A 116 -19.45 -18.25 12.22
C CYS A 116 -20.41 -17.15 12.63
N ASP A 117 -20.21 -15.92 12.17
CA ASP A 117 -21.10 -14.79 12.45
C ASP A 117 -22.52 -15.04 11.90
N ASP A 118 -22.63 -15.51 10.65
CA ASP A 118 -23.90 -15.82 9.99
C ASP A 118 -24.69 -16.93 10.72
N LEU A 119 -23.99 -17.91 11.30
CA LEU A 119 -24.58 -19.02 12.06
C LEU A 119 -24.70 -18.73 13.57
N GLY A 120 -24.29 -17.55 14.04
CA GLY A 120 -24.28 -17.20 15.46
C GLY A 120 -23.36 -18.08 16.31
N ARG A 121 -22.23 -18.53 15.75
CA ARG A 121 -21.21 -19.35 16.40
C ARG A 121 -20.02 -18.50 16.84
N GLU A 122 -19.45 -18.83 17.98
CA GLU A 122 -18.16 -18.26 18.39
C GLU A 122 -17.03 -18.84 17.51
N SER A 123 -16.19 -17.96 16.95
CA SER A 123 -15.04 -18.38 16.16
C SER A 123 -13.97 -19.03 17.04
N LEU A 124 -13.59 -20.27 16.72
CA LEU A 124 -12.48 -20.96 17.36
C LEU A 124 -11.14 -20.35 16.92
N THR A 125 -10.16 -20.38 17.82
CA THR A 125 -8.85 -19.78 17.57
C THR A 125 -7.75 -20.84 17.49
N GLU A 126 -6.66 -20.50 16.79
CA GLU A 126 -5.44 -21.33 16.75
C GLU A 126 -4.88 -21.61 18.16
N ALA A 127 -5.07 -20.70 19.11
CA ALA A 127 -4.64 -20.89 20.49
C ALA A 127 -5.39 -22.06 21.17
N ILE A 128 -6.72 -22.12 20.99
CA ILE A 128 -7.55 -23.22 21.52
C ILE A 128 -7.16 -24.54 20.87
N ALA A 129 -6.94 -24.55 19.56
CA ALA A 129 -6.53 -25.75 18.83
C ALA A 129 -5.16 -26.26 19.31
N THR A 130 -4.20 -25.34 19.46
CA THR A 130 -2.84 -25.64 19.94
C THR A 130 -2.86 -26.20 21.38
N ALA A 131 -3.68 -25.63 22.27
CA ALA A 131 -3.85 -26.14 23.63
C ALA A 131 -4.38 -27.59 23.67
N GLN A 132 -5.12 -28.01 22.65
CA GLN A 132 -5.65 -29.36 22.50
C GLN A 132 -4.77 -30.28 21.62
N GLY A 133 -3.62 -29.79 21.16
CA GLY A 133 -2.69 -30.56 20.33
C GLY A 133 -3.24 -30.94 18.94
N VAL A 134 -4.23 -30.20 18.43
CA VAL A 134 -4.83 -30.43 17.10
C VAL A 134 -4.73 -29.18 16.23
N SER A 135 -4.87 -29.32 14.92
CA SER A 135 -4.99 -28.15 14.03
C SER A 135 -6.35 -27.47 14.21
N LEU A 136 -6.44 -26.15 13.98
CA LEU A 136 -7.71 -25.43 14.02
C LEU A 136 -8.75 -26.06 13.09
N TRP A 137 -8.31 -26.50 11.91
CA TRP A 137 -9.17 -27.20 10.96
C TRP A 137 -9.81 -28.46 11.55
N ARG A 138 -9.00 -29.34 12.16
CA ARG A 138 -9.48 -30.58 12.77
C ARG A 138 -10.36 -30.31 13.99
N LEU A 139 -10.08 -29.21 14.70
CA LEU A 139 -10.93 -28.76 15.81
C LEU A 139 -12.32 -28.33 15.31
N ILE A 140 -12.37 -27.57 14.20
CA ILE A 140 -13.62 -27.12 13.56
C ILE A 140 -14.43 -28.32 13.07
N GLU A 141 -13.79 -29.29 12.39
CA GLU A 141 -14.47 -30.51 11.93
C GLU A 141 -15.16 -31.26 13.08
N ARG A 142 -14.55 -31.25 14.28
CA ARG A 142 -15.09 -31.93 15.45
C ARG A 142 -16.14 -31.12 16.20
N LEU A 143 -15.94 -29.82 16.38
CA LEU A 143 -16.75 -28.99 17.28
C LEU A 143 -17.80 -28.13 16.55
N GLN A 144 -17.62 -27.86 15.26
CA GLN A 144 -18.49 -27.01 14.46
C GLN A 144 -18.80 -27.64 13.08
N PRO A 145 -19.43 -28.84 13.06
CA PRO A 145 -19.73 -29.55 11.82
C PRO A 145 -20.78 -28.84 10.96
N ASP A 146 -21.59 -27.95 11.52
CA ASP A 146 -22.49 -27.06 10.79
C ASP A 146 -21.72 -25.97 10.01
N VAL A 147 -20.76 -25.29 10.66
CA VAL A 147 -19.86 -24.33 9.98
C VAL A 147 -19.08 -25.01 8.86
N ARG A 148 -18.59 -26.24 9.10
CA ARG A 148 -17.90 -27.05 8.08
C ARG A 148 -18.78 -27.33 6.85
N ARG A 149 -20.05 -27.70 7.06
CA ARG A 149 -21.01 -27.97 5.98
C ARG A 149 -21.35 -26.71 5.20
N GLU A 150 -21.52 -25.59 5.87
CA GLU A 150 -21.79 -24.30 5.21
C GLU A 150 -20.60 -23.86 4.34
N LEU A 151 -19.38 -24.01 4.86
CA LEU A 151 -18.16 -23.75 4.09
C LEU A 151 -18.08 -24.63 2.83
N GLU A 152 -18.37 -25.92 2.95
CA GLU A 152 -18.42 -26.85 1.83
C GLU A 152 -19.48 -26.45 0.79
N GLN A 153 -20.65 -26.03 1.26
CA GLN A 153 -21.74 -25.59 0.40
C GLN A 153 -21.35 -24.33 -0.36
N GLN A 154 -20.89 -23.28 0.32
CA GLN A 154 -20.44 -22.04 -0.33
C GLN A 154 -19.28 -22.26 -1.29
N HIS A 155 -18.36 -23.18 -0.97
CA HIS A 155 -17.28 -23.57 -1.86
C HIS A 155 -17.82 -24.21 -3.15
N ARG A 156 -18.72 -25.19 -3.04
CA ARG A 156 -19.34 -25.82 -4.20
C ARG A 156 -20.13 -24.82 -5.03
N ASP A 157 -20.90 -23.94 -4.39
CA ASP A 157 -21.70 -22.92 -5.07
C ASP A 157 -20.80 -21.94 -5.86
N LEU A 158 -19.67 -21.54 -5.28
CA LEU A 158 -18.70 -20.70 -5.96
C LEU A 158 -18.12 -21.38 -7.21
N TRP A 159 -17.69 -22.64 -7.10
CA TRP A 159 -17.13 -23.35 -8.25
C TRP A 159 -18.17 -23.76 -9.28
N GLN A 160 -19.42 -24.03 -8.87
CA GLN A 160 -20.53 -24.19 -9.78
C GLN A 160 -20.82 -22.90 -10.55
N GLN A 161 -20.73 -21.74 -9.89
CA GLN A 161 -20.81 -20.45 -10.56
C GLN A 161 -19.65 -20.26 -11.54
N VAL A 162 -18.42 -20.60 -11.17
CA VAL A 162 -17.27 -20.53 -12.10
C VAL A 162 -17.53 -21.41 -13.33
N GLY A 163 -17.92 -22.67 -13.14
CA GLY A 163 -18.15 -23.63 -14.21
C GLY A 163 -16.89 -23.85 -15.05
N ASP A 164 -17.04 -23.85 -16.38
CA ASP A 164 -15.91 -24.02 -17.31
C ASP A 164 -15.11 -22.74 -17.57
N ARG A 165 -15.44 -21.64 -16.87
CA ARG A 165 -14.75 -20.35 -17.04
C ARG A 165 -13.42 -20.34 -16.30
N HIS A 166 -12.51 -19.51 -16.79
CA HIS A 166 -11.22 -19.26 -16.16
C HIS A 166 -11.37 -18.26 -15.00
N PRO A 167 -11.05 -18.65 -13.75
CA PRO A 167 -11.21 -17.77 -12.61
C PRO A 167 -10.13 -16.67 -12.59
N VAL A 168 -10.55 -15.44 -12.34
CA VAL A 168 -9.67 -14.29 -12.05
C VAL A 168 -9.80 -13.95 -10.58
N ILE A 169 -8.72 -14.08 -9.83
CA ILE A 169 -8.72 -13.93 -8.38
C ILE A 169 -8.67 -12.44 -8.04
N MET A 170 -9.70 -11.93 -7.36
CA MET A 170 -9.70 -10.59 -6.74
C MET A 170 -9.56 -10.79 -5.23
N THR A 171 -8.49 -10.27 -4.62
CA THR A 171 -8.20 -10.52 -3.21
C THR A 171 -7.48 -9.35 -2.56
N VAL A 172 -7.06 -9.51 -1.30
CA VAL A 172 -6.31 -8.50 -0.54
C VAL A 172 -4.81 -8.80 -0.50
N HIS A 173 -4.01 -7.77 -0.21
CA HIS A 173 -2.55 -7.87 -0.10
C HIS A 173 -2.10 -9.01 0.81
N ASP A 174 -2.72 -9.17 1.98
CA ASP A 174 -2.36 -10.20 2.95
C ASP A 174 -2.54 -11.63 2.42
N VAL A 175 -3.53 -11.86 1.55
CA VAL A 175 -3.73 -13.16 0.90
C VAL A 175 -2.63 -13.40 -0.13
N ALA A 176 -2.33 -12.41 -0.97
CA ALA A 176 -1.26 -12.50 -1.97
C ALA A 176 0.10 -12.74 -1.31
N HIS A 177 0.40 -12.03 -0.21
CA HIS A 177 1.67 -12.14 0.52
C HIS A 177 1.87 -13.52 1.18
N ARG A 178 0.81 -14.29 1.37
CA ARG A 178 0.85 -15.62 1.98
C ARG A 178 0.58 -16.74 0.98
N TRP A 179 0.33 -16.42 -0.29
CA TRP A 179 -0.03 -17.40 -1.32
C TRP A 179 1.08 -18.44 -1.54
N GLY A 180 2.35 -18.03 -1.50
CA GLY A 180 3.51 -18.91 -1.66
C GLY A 180 3.69 -19.91 -0.51
N GLN A 181 3.05 -19.69 0.64
CA GLN A 181 3.13 -20.58 1.80
C GLN A 181 2.25 -21.83 1.66
N PHE A 182 1.42 -21.90 0.62
CA PHE A 182 0.50 -23.00 0.35
C PHE A 182 -0.40 -23.37 1.55
N GLY A 183 -0.86 -22.35 2.29
CA GLY A 183 -1.79 -22.53 3.40
C GLY A 183 -3.21 -22.87 2.95
N ARG A 184 -4.11 -23.08 3.93
CA ARG A 184 -5.51 -23.49 3.70
C ARG A 184 -6.25 -22.59 2.69
N THR A 185 -6.01 -21.28 2.71
CA THR A 185 -6.59 -20.33 1.74
C THR A 185 -6.31 -20.72 0.28
N ARG A 186 -5.09 -21.21 -0.02
CA ARG A 186 -4.70 -21.64 -1.37
C ARG A 186 -5.12 -23.08 -1.66
N GLN A 187 -5.10 -23.97 -0.66
CA GLN A 187 -5.59 -25.34 -0.83
C GLN A 187 -7.09 -25.36 -1.16
N LEU A 188 -7.90 -24.52 -0.49
CA LEU A 188 -9.33 -24.35 -0.78
C LEU A 188 -9.61 -23.77 -2.17
N PHE A 189 -8.61 -23.28 -2.89
CA PHE A 189 -8.79 -22.83 -4.27
C PHE A 189 -8.95 -24.01 -5.25
N ASP A 190 -8.77 -25.25 -4.79
CA ASP A 190 -9.06 -26.40 -5.63
C ASP A 190 -10.57 -26.69 -5.69
N PRO A 191 -11.19 -26.76 -6.89
CA PRO A 191 -12.61 -27.04 -7.03
C PRO A 191 -13.07 -28.35 -6.38
N ASN A 192 -12.16 -29.33 -6.25
CA ASN A 192 -12.46 -30.66 -5.73
C ASN A 192 -11.91 -30.87 -4.31
N TYR A 193 -11.49 -29.80 -3.62
CA TYR A 193 -10.85 -29.88 -2.30
C TYR A 193 -11.64 -30.73 -1.29
N PHE A 194 -12.97 -30.71 -1.36
CA PHE A 194 -13.85 -31.47 -0.46
C PHE A 194 -14.23 -32.86 -0.98
N ASP A 195 -14.11 -33.09 -2.29
CA ASP A 195 -14.66 -34.27 -2.94
C ASP A 195 -13.64 -35.41 -3.03
N ARG A 196 -12.33 -35.09 -3.01
CA ARG A 196 -11.25 -36.08 -3.16
C ARG A 196 -10.04 -35.69 -2.31
N GLU A 197 -9.28 -36.70 -1.90
CA GLU A 197 -7.91 -36.48 -1.48
C GLU A 197 -7.10 -36.08 -2.73
N ILE A 198 -6.49 -34.90 -2.66
CA ILE A 198 -5.68 -34.35 -3.73
C ILE A 198 -4.25 -34.29 -3.21
N GLU A 199 -3.30 -34.76 -4.01
CA GLU A 199 -1.88 -34.60 -3.69
C GLU A 199 -1.54 -33.10 -3.63
N ASP A 200 -0.84 -32.68 -2.58
CA ASP A 200 -0.53 -31.26 -2.34
C ASP A 200 0.20 -30.61 -3.52
N ASP A 201 1.02 -31.37 -4.25
CA ASP A 201 1.76 -30.89 -5.43
C ASP A 201 0.83 -30.57 -6.61
N ASP A 202 -0.20 -31.38 -6.84
CA ASP A 202 -1.20 -31.14 -7.89
C ASP A 202 -2.03 -29.89 -7.57
N ALA A 203 -2.51 -29.77 -6.33
CA ALA A 203 -3.24 -28.58 -5.87
C ALA A 203 -2.35 -27.32 -5.94
N ARG A 204 -1.06 -27.43 -5.62
CA ARG A 204 -0.08 -26.34 -5.73
C ARG A 204 0.12 -25.90 -7.18
N ASN A 205 0.23 -26.85 -8.11
CA ASN A 205 0.40 -26.56 -9.52
C ASN A 205 -0.86 -25.94 -10.14
N ARG A 206 -2.05 -26.42 -9.79
CA ARG A 206 -3.33 -25.84 -10.26
C ARG A 206 -3.59 -24.41 -9.75
N SER A 207 -3.11 -24.10 -8.55
CA SER A 207 -3.23 -22.78 -7.93
C SER A 207 -2.03 -21.86 -8.17
N ALA A 208 -1.05 -22.30 -8.99
CA ALA A 208 0.07 -21.46 -9.40
C ALA A 208 -0.44 -20.30 -10.27
N LEU A 209 0.13 -19.11 -10.11
CA LEU A 209 -0.36 -17.91 -10.77
C LEU A 209 0.38 -17.69 -12.11
N SER A 210 -0.36 -17.33 -13.16
CA SER A 210 0.26 -16.81 -14.39
C SER A 210 0.69 -15.35 -14.20
N CYS A 211 -0.16 -14.56 -13.56
CA CYS A 211 0.10 -13.15 -13.30
C CYS A 211 -0.38 -12.74 -11.90
N LEU A 212 0.40 -11.90 -11.24
CA LEU A 212 0.00 -11.19 -10.04
C LEU A 212 0.12 -9.68 -10.26
N ILE A 213 -1.02 -8.99 -10.12
CA ILE A 213 -1.12 -7.54 -10.11
C ILE A 213 -1.35 -7.08 -8.67
N HIS A 214 -0.36 -6.44 -8.08
CA HIS A 214 -0.40 -5.89 -6.73
C HIS A 214 -0.68 -4.39 -6.82
N ASP A 215 -1.89 -3.96 -6.46
CA ASP A 215 -2.31 -2.56 -6.55
C ASP A 215 -1.84 -1.76 -5.32
N GLU A 216 -1.64 -0.46 -5.50
CA GLU A 216 -1.22 0.45 -4.44
C GLU A 216 -0.06 -0.07 -3.56
N VAL A 217 1.03 -0.59 -4.16
CA VAL A 217 2.20 -1.08 -3.41
C VAL A 217 2.81 0.04 -2.56
N SER A 218 3.17 -0.30 -1.32
CA SER A 218 3.82 0.58 -0.34
C SER A 218 5.19 0.04 0.07
N VAL A 219 6.01 0.88 0.71
CA VAL A 219 7.34 0.51 1.21
C VAL A 219 7.30 -0.72 2.12
N GLY A 220 6.32 -0.79 3.04
CA GLY A 220 6.19 -1.91 3.98
C GLY A 220 5.81 -3.23 3.30
N ASN A 221 5.36 -3.20 2.04
CA ASN A 221 5.19 -4.41 1.24
C ASN A 221 6.52 -4.90 0.66
N LEU A 222 7.50 -4.04 0.46
CA LEU A 222 8.78 -4.37 -0.18
C LEU A 222 9.87 -4.71 0.84
N VAL A 223 9.89 -4.02 1.98
CA VAL A 223 10.93 -4.14 2.99
C VAL A 223 10.36 -4.15 4.42
N ARG A 224 11.15 -4.71 5.35
CA ARG A 224 10.97 -4.57 6.80
C ARG A 224 12.09 -3.69 7.34
N VAL A 225 11.73 -2.78 8.25
CA VAL A 225 12.67 -1.91 8.95
C VAL A 225 12.46 -2.12 10.45
N LEU A 226 13.52 -2.45 11.17
CA LEU A 226 13.49 -2.68 12.61
C LEU A 226 14.41 -1.71 13.33
N THR A 227 13.99 -1.28 14.52
CA THR A 227 14.87 -0.62 15.48
C THR A 227 15.86 -1.62 16.08
N GLU A 228 16.88 -1.09 16.78
CA GLU A 228 17.83 -1.93 17.51
C GLU A 228 17.15 -2.83 18.55
N ASP A 229 16.21 -2.28 19.35
CA ASP A 229 15.46 -3.05 20.36
C ASP A 229 14.60 -4.14 19.72
N GLN A 230 13.96 -3.85 18.59
CA GLN A 230 13.16 -4.82 17.85
C GLN A 230 14.03 -5.97 17.30
N MET A 231 15.21 -5.65 16.76
CA MET A 231 16.14 -6.66 16.29
C MET A 231 16.72 -7.50 17.44
N ALA A 232 17.02 -6.88 18.58
CA ALA A 232 17.45 -7.57 19.79
C ALA A 232 16.37 -8.55 20.28
N TRP A 233 15.09 -8.14 20.28
CA TRP A 233 13.97 -9.00 20.62
C TRP A 233 13.84 -10.21 19.69
N ILE A 234 13.97 -10.00 18.37
CA ILE A 234 13.94 -11.10 17.38
C ILE A 234 15.12 -12.06 17.55
N ASN A 235 16.30 -11.54 17.87
CA ASN A 235 17.47 -12.36 18.13
C ASN A 235 17.33 -13.16 19.44
N ASP A 236 16.76 -12.58 20.51
CA ASP A 236 16.47 -13.29 21.76
C ASP A 236 15.45 -14.42 21.51
N LEU A 237 14.39 -14.15 20.73
CA LEU A 237 13.43 -15.17 20.31
C LEU A 237 14.11 -16.32 19.53
N ARG A 238 15.04 -15.98 18.62
CA ARG A 238 15.82 -16.97 17.85
C ARG A 238 16.68 -17.85 18.76
N GLN A 239 17.39 -17.24 19.70
CA GLN A 239 18.25 -17.96 20.64
C GLN A 239 17.46 -18.85 21.58
N ALA A 240 16.33 -18.35 22.12
CA ALA A 240 15.49 -19.11 23.04
C ALA A 240 14.79 -20.31 22.39
N SER A 241 14.54 -20.26 21.08
CA SER A 241 13.73 -21.26 20.36
C SER A 241 14.54 -22.26 19.53
N GLY A 242 15.86 -22.11 19.43
CA GLY A 242 16.73 -22.94 18.59
C GLY A 242 16.24 -23.03 17.13
N ASP A 243 16.32 -24.24 16.55
CA ASP A 243 16.02 -24.49 15.13
C ASP A 243 14.52 -24.62 14.80
N ILE A 244 13.61 -24.39 15.75
CA ILE A 244 12.15 -24.53 15.55
C ILE A 244 11.64 -23.61 14.42
N TRP A 245 12.36 -22.52 14.14
CA TRP A 245 12.02 -21.55 13.10
C TRP A 245 12.51 -21.94 11.69
N ALA A 246 13.42 -22.90 11.58
CA ALA A 246 13.92 -23.39 10.28
C ALA A 246 12.95 -24.37 9.60
N GLU A 247 12.10 -25.04 10.38
CA GLU A 247 11.14 -26.02 9.88
C GLU A 247 9.68 -25.51 9.96
N PRO A 248 8.73 -26.03 9.17
CA PRO A 248 7.33 -25.62 9.18
C PRO A 248 6.54 -26.15 10.39
N ARG A 249 7.07 -26.00 11.62
CA ARG A 249 6.46 -26.48 12.88
C ARG A 249 5.59 -25.41 13.54
N ILE A 250 4.51 -24.99 12.86
CA ILE A 250 3.68 -23.83 13.24
C ILE A 250 3.24 -23.85 14.70
N ALA A 251 2.75 -24.99 15.22
CA ALA A 251 2.29 -25.09 16.61
C ALA A 251 3.42 -24.97 17.66
N GLN A 252 4.65 -25.37 17.31
CA GLN A 252 5.82 -25.18 18.18
C GLN A 252 6.30 -23.74 18.12
N GLN A 253 6.39 -23.17 16.91
CA GLN A 253 6.73 -21.77 16.68
C GLN A 253 5.77 -20.82 17.42
N ARG A 254 4.47 -21.12 17.37
CA ARG A 254 3.45 -20.32 18.06
C ARG A 254 3.61 -20.37 19.57
N ARG A 255 3.81 -21.57 20.14
CA ARG A 255 4.08 -21.73 21.57
C ARG A 255 5.35 -20.99 22.00
N ALA A 256 6.42 -21.08 21.22
CA ALA A 256 7.67 -20.37 21.50
C ALA A 256 7.48 -18.84 21.46
N PHE A 257 6.73 -18.34 20.47
CA PHE A 257 6.36 -16.92 20.38
C PHE A 257 5.52 -16.47 21.58
N ASP A 258 4.45 -17.19 21.92
CA ASP A 258 3.55 -16.82 23.01
C ASP A 258 4.30 -16.82 24.37
N GLN A 259 5.15 -17.83 24.62
CA GLN A 259 6.00 -17.90 25.81
C GLN A 259 7.01 -16.75 25.88
N HIS A 260 7.59 -16.36 24.74
CA HIS A 260 8.54 -15.27 24.69
C HIS A 260 7.87 -13.91 24.90
N VAL A 261 6.68 -13.71 24.34
CA VAL A 261 5.84 -12.52 24.60
C VAL A 261 5.47 -12.43 26.08
N GLU A 262 5.13 -13.53 26.73
CA GLU A 262 4.84 -13.57 28.16
C GLU A 262 6.08 -13.23 29.00
N ALA A 263 7.26 -13.72 28.62
CA ALA A 263 8.49 -13.54 29.39
C ALA A 263 9.17 -12.17 29.19
N ARG A 264 9.10 -11.58 27.99
CA ARG A 264 9.85 -10.37 27.60
C ARG A 264 8.97 -9.18 27.25
N GLY A 265 7.66 -9.38 27.13
CA GLY A 265 6.74 -8.41 26.54
C GLY A 265 6.73 -8.44 25.01
N ASN A 266 5.71 -7.84 24.41
CA ASN A 266 5.58 -7.73 22.96
C ASN A 266 6.13 -6.38 22.46
N MET A 267 6.94 -6.42 21.39
CA MET A 267 7.44 -5.24 20.67
C MET A 267 6.48 -4.73 19.58
N GLY A 268 5.21 -5.12 19.66
CA GLY A 268 4.17 -4.78 18.68
C GLY A 268 4.12 -5.72 17.47
N PHE A 269 4.73 -6.91 17.57
CA PHE A 269 4.68 -7.91 16.52
C PHE A 269 3.54 -8.89 16.75
N ASP A 270 2.89 -9.31 15.66
CA ASP A 270 2.09 -10.51 15.67
C ASP A 270 2.96 -11.73 15.33
N PHE A 271 2.42 -12.93 15.56
CA PHE A 271 3.10 -14.19 15.29
C PHE A 271 3.57 -14.32 13.83
N HIS A 272 2.79 -13.82 12.87
CA HIS A 272 3.12 -13.95 11.45
C HIS A 272 4.26 -13.03 11.04
N ALA A 273 4.28 -11.79 11.55
CA ALA A 273 5.36 -10.85 11.37
C ALA A 273 6.65 -11.40 12.00
N ALA A 274 6.58 -11.93 13.23
CA ALA A 274 7.70 -12.60 13.86
C ALA A 274 8.24 -13.73 12.98
N ARG A 275 7.37 -14.67 12.57
CA ARG A 275 7.75 -15.79 11.71
C ARG A 275 8.40 -15.35 10.39
N GLU A 276 7.88 -14.32 9.74
CA GLU A 276 8.50 -13.72 8.55
C GLU A 276 9.91 -13.22 8.88
N MET A 277 10.06 -12.40 9.92
CA MET A 277 11.37 -11.83 10.32
C MET A 277 12.40 -12.91 10.69
N MET A 278 11.98 -14.08 11.15
CA MET A 278 12.90 -15.18 11.43
C MET A 278 13.63 -15.69 10.19
N THR A 279 13.01 -15.57 9.00
CA THR A 279 13.55 -16.07 7.73
C THR A 279 14.20 -14.98 6.87
N LEU A 280 14.11 -13.71 7.29
CA LEU A 280 14.64 -12.60 6.51
C LEU A 280 16.12 -12.31 6.85
N PRO A 281 16.99 -12.11 5.85
CA PRO A 281 18.32 -11.54 6.05
C PRO A 281 18.20 -10.02 6.27
N PHE A 282 18.74 -9.52 7.37
CA PHE A 282 18.74 -8.10 7.71
C PHE A 282 20.11 -7.48 7.45
N ASP A 283 20.12 -6.36 6.74
CA ASP A 283 21.27 -5.47 6.62
C ASP A 283 21.24 -4.46 7.79
N GLU A 284 22.37 -4.34 8.50
CA GLU A 284 22.55 -3.25 9.46
C GLU A 284 22.85 -1.95 8.71
N VAL A 285 22.12 -0.89 9.06
CA VAL A 285 22.34 0.45 8.52
C VAL A 285 22.53 1.46 9.64
N MET A 286 23.55 2.30 9.46
CA MET A 286 23.80 3.43 10.35
C MET A 286 23.01 4.63 9.86
N LEU A 287 22.16 5.18 10.73
CA LEU A 287 21.39 6.36 10.40
C LEU A 287 22.29 7.58 10.26
N ARG A 288 22.01 8.36 9.22
CA ARG A 288 22.59 9.67 9.00
C ARG A 288 21.48 10.65 8.71
N ARG A 289 21.48 11.77 9.44
CA ARG A 289 20.59 12.88 9.20
C ARG A 289 20.95 13.55 7.87
N THR A 290 20.04 13.52 6.92
CA THR A 290 20.17 14.25 5.65
C THR A 290 19.89 15.74 5.84
N ALA A 291 20.29 16.55 4.86
CA ALA A 291 20.03 18.00 4.84
C ALA A 291 18.58 18.36 4.42
N GLU A 292 17.70 17.38 4.27
CA GLU A 292 16.32 17.54 3.79
C GLU A 292 15.48 18.44 4.70
N TYR A 293 15.66 18.32 6.01
CA TYR A 293 15.07 19.24 6.99
C TYR A 293 16.10 20.24 7.50
N PRO A 294 15.73 21.52 7.66
CA PRO A 294 16.63 22.51 8.22
C PRO A 294 16.93 22.22 9.70
N ALA A 295 18.03 22.78 10.20
CA ALA A 295 18.34 22.74 11.63
C ALA A 295 17.25 23.47 12.43
N PHE A 296 16.92 22.95 13.61
CA PHE A 296 15.91 23.54 14.49
C PHE A 296 16.58 24.38 15.60
N PRO A 297 16.04 25.57 15.95
CA PRO A 297 16.69 26.48 16.91
C PRO A 297 16.80 25.97 18.35
N HIS A 298 15.98 25.00 18.76
CA HIS A 298 15.87 24.54 20.15
C HIS A 298 16.29 23.07 20.31
N GLY A 299 17.39 22.70 19.69
CA GLY A 299 17.85 21.32 19.62
C GLY A 299 17.26 20.57 18.42
N ASP A 300 18.02 19.60 17.93
CA ASP A 300 17.63 18.81 16.77
C ASP A 300 16.79 17.61 17.20
N ARG A 301 15.47 17.79 17.17
CA ARG A 301 14.50 16.71 17.47
C ARG A 301 14.57 15.52 16.50
N TYR A 302 15.33 15.65 15.42
CA TYR A 302 15.59 14.60 14.43
C TYR A 302 17.05 14.15 14.45
N ALA A 303 17.76 14.41 15.54
CA ALA A 303 19.07 13.83 15.77
C ALA A 303 18.94 12.30 15.80
N CYS A 304 19.55 11.64 14.82
CA CYS A 304 19.61 10.18 14.70
C CYS A 304 20.99 9.70 14.23
N ASN A 305 21.98 10.58 14.09
CA ASN A 305 23.30 10.23 13.59
C ASN A 305 23.94 9.14 14.44
N GLY A 306 24.30 8.01 13.82
CA GLY A 306 24.94 6.90 14.50
C GLY A 306 23.97 5.94 15.21
N GLU A 307 22.66 6.17 15.15
CA GLU A 307 21.68 5.16 15.56
C GLU A 307 21.72 3.98 14.57
N ARG A 308 21.48 2.76 15.08
CA ARG A 308 21.42 1.54 14.27
C ARG A 308 19.99 1.16 13.95
N MET A 309 19.75 0.81 12.70
CA MET A 309 18.51 0.18 12.27
C MET A 309 18.83 -1.00 11.36
N PHE A 310 17.85 -1.89 11.19
CA PHE A 310 18.00 -3.11 10.40
C PHE A 310 16.96 -3.13 9.31
N VAL A 311 17.40 -3.30 8.05
CA VAL A 311 16.51 -3.32 6.89
C VAL A 311 16.61 -4.69 6.23
N ALA A 312 15.48 -5.33 5.99
CA ALA A 312 15.41 -6.59 5.26
C ALA A 312 14.46 -6.47 4.07
N ARG A 313 14.83 -7.14 2.98
CA ARG A 313 13.96 -7.32 1.82
C ARG A 313 12.90 -8.34 2.16
N ARG A 314 11.64 -8.02 1.91
CA ARG A 314 10.59 -9.04 1.91
C ARG A 314 10.73 -9.86 0.64
N ASN A 315 10.20 -11.08 0.65
CA ASN A 315 10.27 -12.01 -0.49
C ASN A 315 8.95 -12.76 -0.68
N TRP A 316 7.84 -12.19 -0.23
CA TRP A 316 6.52 -12.83 -0.30
C TRP A 316 6.05 -13.12 -1.73
N TRP A 317 6.64 -12.46 -2.73
CA TRP A 317 6.43 -12.72 -4.16
C TRP A 317 7.21 -13.94 -4.68
N MET A 318 7.85 -14.70 -3.78
CA MET A 318 8.55 -15.95 -4.07
C MET A 318 7.78 -17.16 -3.50
N GLU A 319 7.91 -18.30 -4.17
CA GLU A 319 7.43 -19.61 -3.76
C GLU A 319 8.64 -20.53 -3.51
N GLY A 320 9.40 -20.22 -2.47
CA GLY A 320 10.70 -20.84 -2.20
C GLY A 320 11.89 -19.99 -2.70
N PRO A 321 13.12 -20.51 -2.65
CA PRO A 321 14.32 -19.72 -2.95
C PRO A 321 14.43 -19.32 -4.43
N ASP A 322 14.05 -20.21 -5.35
CA ASP A 322 14.36 -20.07 -6.78
C ASP A 322 13.12 -19.90 -7.68
N ARG A 323 11.91 -19.89 -7.09
CA ARG A 323 10.65 -19.84 -7.84
C ARG A 323 9.86 -18.60 -7.45
N ARG A 324 9.36 -17.86 -8.44
CA ARG A 324 8.45 -16.74 -8.22
C ARG A 324 7.03 -17.25 -7.97
N LEU A 325 6.26 -16.48 -7.23
CA LEU A 325 4.85 -16.76 -6.95
C LEU A 325 3.97 -16.76 -8.21
N ALA A 326 4.35 -15.95 -9.20
CA ALA A 326 3.70 -15.84 -10.49
C ALA A 326 4.73 -15.70 -11.61
N ASP A 327 4.36 -16.13 -12.82
CA ASP A 327 5.20 -15.98 -14.01
C ASP A 327 5.39 -14.49 -14.41
N ARG A 328 4.43 -13.64 -14.05
CA ARG A 328 4.49 -12.17 -14.17
C ARG A 328 4.11 -11.48 -12.87
N LEU A 329 4.92 -10.51 -12.46
CA LEU A 329 4.69 -9.67 -11.28
C LEU A 329 4.57 -8.21 -11.71
N LEU A 330 3.43 -7.59 -11.41
CA LEU A 330 3.18 -6.17 -11.68
C LEU A 330 2.76 -5.48 -10.38
N PHE A 331 3.56 -4.49 -9.96
CA PHE A 331 3.25 -3.61 -8.85
C PHE A 331 2.76 -2.27 -9.38
N LEU A 332 1.62 -1.80 -8.90
CA LEU A 332 1.06 -0.51 -9.27
C LEU A 332 1.18 0.43 -8.07
N THR A 333 1.63 1.66 -8.29
CA THR A 333 1.62 2.67 -7.24
C THR A 333 1.42 4.08 -7.80
N THR A 334 1.09 5.00 -6.92
CA THR A 334 1.12 6.44 -7.18
C THR A 334 2.34 7.11 -6.55
N GLU A 335 3.12 6.35 -5.78
CA GLU A 335 4.15 6.85 -4.88
C GLU A 335 5.55 6.61 -5.46
N VAL A 336 6.41 7.61 -5.36
CA VAL A 336 7.80 7.55 -5.82
C VAL A 336 8.66 6.76 -4.84
N VAL A 337 8.43 6.89 -3.52
CA VAL A 337 9.27 6.23 -2.50
C VAL A 337 9.26 4.69 -2.65
N PRO A 338 8.11 3.99 -2.76
CA PRO A 338 8.11 2.55 -3.02
C PRO A 338 8.85 2.18 -4.31
N THR A 339 8.82 3.03 -5.34
CA THR A 339 9.55 2.82 -6.59
C THR A 339 11.06 2.83 -6.37
N CYS A 340 11.56 3.82 -5.64
CA CYS A 340 12.98 3.92 -5.30
C CYS A 340 13.44 2.76 -4.40
N VAL A 341 12.61 2.32 -3.46
CA VAL A 341 12.90 1.18 -2.60
C VAL A 341 12.87 -0.13 -3.38
N ALA A 342 11.96 -0.28 -4.35
CA ALA A 342 11.82 -1.50 -5.14
C ALA A 342 13.09 -1.84 -5.92
N ASP A 343 13.74 -0.85 -6.52
CA ASP A 343 15.00 -1.04 -7.26
C ASP A 343 16.04 -1.77 -6.40
N LYS A 344 16.24 -1.32 -5.16
CA LYS A 344 17.14 -1.98 -4.20
C LYS A 344 16.59 -3.32 -3.68
N ALA A 345 15.28 -3.42 -3.43
CA ALA A 345 14.65 -4.63 -2.92
C ALA A 345 14.67 -5.81 -3.90
N PHE A 346 14.74 -5.53 -5.20
CA PHE A 346 14.87 -6.53 -6.27
C PHE A 346 16.29 -6.66 -6.81
N ASP A 347 17.30 -6.02 -6.20
CA ASP A 347 18.68 -5.99 -6.69
C ASP A 347 18.80 -5.50 -8.16
N GLY A 348 18.01 -4.50 -8.52
CA GLY A 348 17.93 -3.99 -9.89
C GLY A 348 17.18 -4.92 -10.87
N ASN A 349 16.72 -6.10 -10.43
CA ASN A 349 15.95 -7.05 -11.23
C ASN A 349 14.45 -6.70 -11.25
N ILE A 350 14.13 -5.42 -11.39
CA ILE A 350 12.77 -4.92 -11.55
C ILE A 350 12.77 -3.79 -12.58
N LEU A 351 11.79 -3.80 -13.48
CA LEU A 351 11.55 -2.68 -14.37
C LEU A 351 10.78 -1.59 -13.62
N CYS A 352 11.46 -0.51 -13.26
CA CYS A 352 10.84 0.69 -12.72
C CYS A 352 10.40 1.59 -13.87
N THR A 353 9.09 1.71 -14.07
CA THR A 353 8.52 2.54 -15.14
C THR A 353 7.54 3.57 -14.59
N SER A 354 7.55 4.73 -15.22
CA SER A 354 6.58 5.78 -15.00
C SER A 354 6.29 6.39 -16.36
N PRO A 355 5.04 6.82 -16.64
CA PRO A 355 4.73 7.46 -17.90
C PRO A 355 5.25 8.91 -17.88
N THR A 356 6.56 9.09 -17.74
CA THR A 356 7.28 10.37 -17.68
C THR A 356 7.17 11.17 -18.98
N HIS A 357 6.84 10.50 -20.09
CA HIS A 357 6.53 11.14 -21.37
C HIS A 357 5.17 11.82 -21.41
N LEU A 358 4.28 11.56 -20.43
CA LEU A 358 3.03 12.31 -20.31
C LEU A 358 3.33 13.73 -19.83
N ARG A 359 3.37 14.68 -20.76
CA ARG A 359 3.40 16.11 -20.45
C ARG A 359 2.03 16.54 -19.91
N LEU A 360 1.76 16.26 -18.64
CA LEU A 360 0.52 16.62 -17.96
C LEU A 360 0.68 17.98 -17.28
N GLY A 361 -0.13 18.96 -17.71
CA GLY A 361 -0.19 20.26 -17.04
C GLY A 361 -0.43 20.13 -15.53
N LYS A 362 0.25 20.94 -14.69
CA LYS A 362 0.13 20.90 -13.22
C LYS A 362 -1.14 21.61 -12.76
N ASP A 363 -2.07 20.86 -12.18
CA ASP A 363 -3.28 21.44 -11.59
C ASP A 363 -2.93 22.35 -10.41
N PRO A 364 -3.59 23.50 -10.26
CA PRO A 364 -3.35 24.40 -9.15
C PRO A 364 -3.88 23.82 -7.84
N LEU A 365 -3.10 23.99 -6.79
CA LEU A 365 -3.43 23.62 -5.41
C LEU A 365 -3.32 24.88 -4.54
N SER A 366 -4.42 25.28 -3.92
CA SER A 366 -4.42 26.42 -3.00
C SER A 366 -3.63 26.05 -1.75
N VAL A 367 -2.58 26.80 -1.45
CA VAL A 367 -1.68 26.53 -0.32
C VAL A 367 -1.76 27.64 0.73
N GLY A 368 -2.18 27.26 1.93
CA GLY A 368 -2.07 28.04 3.14
C GLY A 368 -0.85 27.61 3.96
N SER A 369 0.09 28.51 4.22
CA SER A 369 1.23 28.22 5.09
C SER A 369 1.39 29.26 6.19
N TRP A 370 1.29 28.84 7.46
CA TRP A 370 1.52 29.72 8.62
C TRP A 370 2.11 28.99 9.82
N LYS A 371 2.78 29.73 10.72
CA LYS A 371 3.56 29.20 11.86
C LYS A 371 2.76 28.32 12.85
N GLY A 372 1.43 28.44 12.82
CA GLY A 372 0.49 27.72 13.68
C GLY A 372 0.24 26.28 13.24
N ILE A 373 0.53 25.92 11.98
CA ILE A 373 0.32 24.57 11.44
C ILE A 373 1.36 23.62 12.05
N ARG A 374 0.97 22.96 13.14
CA ARG A 374 1.73 21.98 13.91
C ARG A 374 0.78 20.87 14.33
N SER A 375 1.29 19.66 14.52
CA SER A 375 0.45 18.48 14.81
C SER A 375 -0.49 18.69 16.01
N LYS A 376 -0.07 19.44 17.04
CA LYS A 376 -0.89 19.74 18.22
C LYS A 376 -1.95 20.83 18.05
N HIS A 377 -1.98 21.54 16.92
CA HIS A 377 -2.94 22.62 16.65
C HIS A 377 -3.73 22.35 15.37
N ILE A 378 -3.75 21.10 14.88
CA ILE A 378 -4.47 20.77 13.64
C ILE A 378 -5.95 21.11 13.80
N ASP A 379 -6.58 20.67 14.89
CA ASP A 379 -8.00 20.94 15.16
C ASP A 379 -8.31 22.45 15.14
N GLU A 380 -7.47 23.28 15.77
CA GLU A 380 -7.63 24.74 15.76
C GLU A 380 -7.49 25.34 14.36
N VAL A 381 -6.55 24.83 13.57
CA VAL A 381 -6.24 25.28 12.21
C VAL A 381 -7.33 24.89 11.22
N THR A 382 -8.03 23.79 11.47
CA THR A 382 -9.09 23.26 10.61
C THR A 382 -10.49 23.55 11.12
N ARG A 383 -10.64 24.27 12.25
CA ARG A 383 -11.91 24.50 12.94
C ARG A 383 -13.01 25.02 12.01
N ASP A 384 -12.66 25.94 11.12
CA ASP A 384 -13.60 26.55 10.17
C ASP A 384 -14.21 25.52 9.19
N TYR A 385 -13.69 24.30 9.13
CA TYR A 385 -14.13 23.22 8.24
C TYR A 385 -14.79 22.03 8.97
N HIS A 386 -14.82 22.01 10.31
CA HIS A 386 -15.33 20.86 11.08
C HIS A 386 -16.80 20.55 10.77
N ASP A 387 -17.62 21.59 10.64
CA ASP A 387 -19.07 21.48 10.44
C ASP A 387 -19.51 21.85 9.01
N LEU A 388 -18.55 22.02 8.09
CA LEU A 388 -18.88 22.38 6.71
C LEU A 388 -19.31 21.14 5.92
N GLU A 389 -20.57 21.16 5.47
CA GLU A 389 -21.10 20.12 4.59
C GLU A 389 -20.32 20.05 3.26
N GLY A 390 -20.06 18.84 2.78
CA GLY A 390 -19.28 18.60 1.57
C GLY A 390 -17.76 18.76 1.72
N TRP A 391 -17.27 19.13 2.91
CA TRP A 391 -15.85 19.21 3.22
C TRP A 391 -15.36 17.98 3.99
N THR A 392 -14.10 17.62 3.76
CA THR A 392 -13.42 16.55 4.50
C THR A 392 -12.00 16.99 4.84
N ILE A 393 -11.62 16.76 6.09
CA ILE A 393 -10.28 17.10 6.60
C ILE A 393 -9.43 15.84 6.57
N ILE A 394 -8.26 15.95 5.93
CA ILE A 394 -7.29 14.86 5.84
C ILE A 394 -6.00 15.30 6.51
N ALA A 395 -5.71 14.71 7.68
CA ALA A 395 -4.58 15.07 8.51
C ALA A 395 -4.14 13.90 9.39
N ASN A 396 -2.85 13.80 9.69
CA ASN A 396 -2.37 12.90 10.73
C ASN A 396 -2.53 13.56 12.11
N LYS A 397 -3.09 12.84 13.09
CA LYS A 397 -3.34 13.31 14.49
C LYS A 397 -4.46 14.34 14.64
N LEU A 398 -5.55 14.16 13.90
CA LEU A 398 -6.80 14.88 14.13
C LEU A 398 -7.50 14.33 15.39
N GLY A 399 -8.16 15.17 16.18
CA GLY A 399 -8.91 14.71 17.35
C GLY A 399 -10.13 13.85 16.97
N ASP A 400 -10.44 12.84 17.80
CA ASP A 400 -11.55 11.89 17.56
C ASP A 400 -12.94 12.56 17.48
N HIS A 401 -13.06 13.80 17.93
CA HIS A 401 -14.29 14.59 17.91
C HIS A 401 -14.58 15.21 16.53
N VAL A 402 -13.64 15.17 15.57
CA VAL A 402 -13.82 15.77 14.24
C VAL A 402 -14.48 14.76 13.29
N ALA A 403 -15.81 14.83 13.19
CA ALA A 403 -16.62 13.84 12.48
C ALA A 403 -16.31 13.71 10.97
N ASN A 404 -15.94 14.81 10.30
CA ASN A 404 -15.57 14.82 8.87
C ASN A 404 -14.05 14.64 8.64
N GLY A 405 -13.36 14.10 9.63
CA GLY A 405 -11.93 13.93 9.67
C GLY A 405 -11.44 12.53 9.34
N MET A 406 -10.29 12.42 8.67
CA MET A 406 -9.61 11.14 8.48
C MET A 406 -8.09 11.31 8.33
N THR A 407 -7.35 10.21 8.47
CA THR A 407 -5.91 10.17 8.23
C THR A 407 -5.61 10.07 6.72
N HIS A 408 -4.37 10.40 6.33
CA HIS A 408 -3.95 10.20 4.94
C HIS A 408 -4.00 8.72 4.52
N ALA A 409 -3.66 7.82 5.46
CA ALA A 409 -3.76 6.39 5.24
C ALA A 409 -5.22 5.94 4.99
N ALA A 410 -6.18 6.48 5.74
CA ALA A 410 -7.60 6.16 5.55
C ALA A 410 -8.22 6.79 4.29
N ALA A 411 -7.63 7.87 3.77
CA ALA A 411 -8.05 8.49 2.51
C ALA A 411 -7.58 7.74 1.25
N ARG A 412 -6.57 6.86 1.40
CA ARG A 412 -6.10 5.98 0.33
C ARG A 412 -7.20 4.99 -0.08
N GLY A 413 -7.25 4.59 -1.34
CA GLY A 413 -8.34 3.75 -1.89
C GLY A 413 -9.74 4.40 -1.97
N ARG A 414 -10.04 5.47 -1.22
CA ARG A 414 -11.40 6.05 -1.16
C ARG A 414 -11.81 6.78 -2.44
N ASN A 415 -12.91 6.33 -3.04
CA ASN A 415 -13.49 6.86 -4.27
C ASN A 415 -14.54 7.96 -4.00
N ASP A 416 -15.20 7.94 -2.84
CA ASP A 416 -16.22 8.91 -2.41
C ASP A 416 -15.67 10.33 -2.19
N LEU A 417 -14.35 10.46 -2.03
CA LEU A 417 -13.67 11.75 -1.88
C LEU A 417 -13.64 12.59 -3.17
N ALA A 418 -13.90 12.00 -4.34
CA ALA A 418 -13.84 12.72 -5.62
C ALA A 418 -14.87 13.84 -5.75
N SER A 419 -16.01 13.70 -5.09
CA SER A 419 -17.10 14.68 -5.06
C SER A 419 -17.05 15.63 -3.87
N ARG A 420 -16.02 15.53 -3.01
CA ARG A 420 -15.88 16.35 -1.81
C ARG A 420 -14.82 17.42 -1.97
N SER A 421 -15.01 18.53 -1.27
CA SER A 421 -13.93 19.50 -1.04
C SER A 421 -13.02 19.00 0.07
N ILE A 422 -11.71 19.22 -0.06
CA ILE A 422 -10.71 18.63 0.85
C ILE A 422 -9.85 19.72 1.48
N VAL A 423 -9.69 19.65 2.80
CA VAL A 423 -8.61 20.35 3.51
C VAL A 423 -7.55 19.33 3.89
N GLN A 424 -6.41 19.40 3.21
CA GLN A 424 -5.27 18.56 3.49
C GLN A 424 -4.32 19.28 4.45
N VAL A 425 -3.92 18.64 5.55
CA VAL A 425 -2.93 19.20 6.48
C VAL A 425 -1.65 18.38 6.46
N VAL A 426 -0.54 18.99 6.04
CA VAL A 426 0.77 18.33 5.99
C VAL A 426 1.72 18.97 6.99
N THR A 427 2.20 18.15 7.92
CA THR A 427 3.18 18.52 8.94
C THR A 427 4.46 17.72 8.75
N MET A 428 5.55 18.16 9.39
CA MET A 428 6.79 17.38 9.39
C MET A 428 6.54 15.99 9.98
N LEU A 429 7.25 14.97 9.48
CA LEU A 429 7.18 13.59 10.00
C LEU A 429 7.40 13.53 11.52
N ASP A 430 6.78 12.58 12.21
CA ASP A 430 7.18 12.23 13.56
C ASP A 430 8.60 11.62 13.57
N GLN A 431 9.21 11.49 14.76
CA GLN A 431 10.61 11.10 14.84
C GLN A 431 10.84 9.66 14.40
N ASP A 432 9.91 8.75 14.68
CA ASP A 432 10.08 7.33 14.38
C ASP A 432 9.88 7.06 12.88
N HIS A 433 8.90 7.73 12.27
CA HIS A 433 8.75 7.71 10.82
C HIS A 433 9.95 8.39 10.14
N TYR A 434 10.47 9.50 10.67
CA TYR A 434 11.70 10.11 10.15
C TYR A 434 12.90 9.15 10.21
N ARG A 435 13.14 8.48 11.34
CA ARG A 435 14.19 7.46 11.49
C ARG A 435 14.03 6.33 10.49
N THR A 436 12.81 5.82 10.34
CA THR A 436 12.48 4.79 9.35
C THR A 436 12.85 5.23 7.94
N VAL A 437 12.48 6.45 7.53
CA VAL A 437 12.84 6.97 6.20
C VAL A 437 14.35 7.21 6.06
N GLN A 438 15.04 7.61 7.14
CA GLN A 438 16.50 7.73 7.12
C GLN A 438 17.21 6.38 7.00
N ALA A 439 16.66 5.31 7.59
CA ALA A 439 17.16 3.95 7.39
C ALA A 439 17.08 3.57 5.91
N LEU A 440 15.97 3.92 5.25
CA LEU A 440 15.78 3.68 3.83
C LEU A 440 16.71 4.53 2.96
N ASN A 441 16.94 5.80 3.30
CA ASN A 441 17.95 6.64 2.64
C ASN A 441 19.33 5.95 2.71
N ALA A 442 19.77 5.56 3.91
CA ALA A 442 21.04 4.86 4.11
C ALA A 442 21.12 3.54 3.32
N TRP A 443 20.07 2.72 3.38
CA TRP A 443 20.01 1.41 2.73
C TRP A 443 19.97 1.49 1.19
N THR A 444 19.28 2.49 0.65
CA THR A 444 19.18 2.73 -0.80
C THR A 444 20.31 3.60 -1.35
N GLY A 445 21.14 4.20 -0.50
CA GLY A 445 22.17 5.17 -0.89
C GLY A 445 21.59 6.53 -1.34
N ARG A 446 20.38 6.87 -0.90
CA ARG A 446 19.68 8.12 -1.22
C ARG A 446 19.75 9.12 -0.07
N GLU A 447 19.43 10.37 -0.39
CA GLU A 447 19.38 11.46 0.60
C GLU A 447 18.15 12.37 0.42
N ASP A 448 17.10 11.88 -0.24
CA ASP A 448 15.92 12.66 -0.64
C ASP A 448 14.57 12.00 -0.29
N LEU A 449 14.57 10.83 0.34
CA LEU A 449 13.34 10.09 0.60
C LEU A 449 12.42 10.76 1.63
N VAL A 450 12.92 11.60 2.55
CA VAL A 450 12.07 12.31 3.52
C VAL A 450 11.17 13.31 2.81
N LEU A 451 11.71 14.08 1.87
CA LEU A 451 10.92 15.01 1.06
C LEU A 451 10.04 14.27 0.05
N MET A 452 10.51 13.16 -0.54
CA MET A 452 9.66 12.35 -1.42
C MET A 452 8.45 11.78 -0.68
N THR A 453 8.58 11.37 0.59
CA THR A 453 7.44 10.91 1.40
C THR A 453 6.35 11.98 1.53
N HIS A 454 6.72 13.26 1.67
CA HIS A 454 5.75 14.36 1.68
C HIS A 454 5.12 14.59 0.32
N VAL A 455 5.91 14.50 -0.75
CA VAL A 455 5.42 14.62 -2.13
C VAL A 455 4.39 13.53 -2.41
N ASP A 456 4.66 12.29 -2.02
CA ASP A 456 3.74 11.16 -2.17
C ASP A 456 2.44 11.39 -1.38
N GLN A 457 2.54 11.82 -0.12
CA GLN A 457 1.37 12.16 0.70
C GLN A 457 0.52 13.29 0.11
N ILE A 458 1.15 14.34 -0.41
CA ILE A 458 0.49 15.45 -1.11
C ILE A 458 -0.18 14.94 -2.37
N ASN A 459 0.56 14.23 -3.22
CA ASN A 459 0.07 13.75 -4.50
C ASN A 459 -1.13 12.81 -4.35
N GLN A 460 -1.04 11.85 -3.42
CA GLN A 460 -2.08 10.86 -3.15
C GLN A 460 -3.36 11.50 -2.63
N THR A 461 -3.27 12.50 -1.75
CA THR A 461 -4.43 13.16 -1.16
C THR A 461 -5.06 14.15 -2.12
N ALA A 462 -4.25 15.02 -2.76
CA ALA A 462 -4.74 15.96 -3.77
C ALA A 462 -5.37 15.23 -4.96
N GLY A 463 -4.82 14.08 -5.35
CA GLY A 463 -5.38 13.26 -6.42
C GLY A 463 -6.75 12.65 -6.15
N ARG A 464 -7.25 12.70 -4.92
CA ARG A 464 -8.60 12.20 -4.60
C ARG A 464 -9.68 13.05 -5.26
N ASN A 465 -9.49 14.37 -5.34
CA ASN A 465 -10.46 15.31 -5.92
C ASN A 465 -9.88 16.33 -6.93
N ARG A 466 -8.56 16.28 -7.21
CA ARG A 466 -7.88 17.02 -8.28
C ARG A 466 -7.36 16.06 -9.36
N GLY A 467 -6.75 16.60 -10.42
CA GLY A 467 -6.20 15.80 -11.50
C GLY A 467 -7.27 15.02 -12.26
N PHE A 468 -7.04 13.72 -12.41
CA PHE A 468 -7.90 12.82 -13.17
C PHE A 468 -9.29 12.58 -12.56
N ARG A 469 -9.47 12.92 -11.28
CA ARG A 469 -10.73 12.78 -10.54
C ARG A 469 -11.43 14.13 -10.30
N ARG A 470 -10.93 15.21 -10.90
CA ARG A 470 -11.49 16.55 -10.71
C ARG A 470 -12.95 16.60 -11.11
N GLN A 471 -13.81 16.99 -10.17
CA GLN A 471 -15.21 17.31 -10.41
C GLN A 471 -15.41 18.84 -10.43
N PRO A 472 -16.46 19.34 -11.12
CA PRO A 472 -16.88 20.73 -10.98
C PRO A 472 -17.21 21.05 -9.52
N CYS A 473 -17.00 22.29 -9.10
CA CYS A 473 -17.41 22.81 -7.78
C CYS A 473 -16.72 22.18 -6.56
N THR A 474 -15.69 21.33 -6.71
CA THR A 474 -14.89 20.84 -5.58
C THR A 474 -13.64 21.71 -5.38
N GLU A 475 -13.28 21.91 -4.12
CA GLU A 475 -12.08 22.66 -3.72
C GLU A 475 -11.04 21.76 -3.05
N HIS A 476 -9.78 22.20 -3.07
CA HIS A 476 -8.71 21.54 -2.34
C HIS A 476 -7.77 22.60 -1.76
N HIS A 477 -7.69 22.64 -0.43
CA HIS A 477 -6.81 23.53 0.31
C HIS A 477 -5.73 22.70 1.02
N LEU A 478 -4.48 22.98 0.70
CA LEU A 478 -3.31 22.41 1.39
C LEU A 478 -2.85 23.37 2.48
N LEU A 479 -2.96 22.94 3.74
CA LEU A 479 -2.42 23.60 4.91
C LEU A 479 -1.08 22.95 5.27
N ILE A 480 0.02 23.66 5.04
CA ILE A 480 1.36 23.09 5.18
C ILE A 480 2.23 23.88 6.16
N ASN A 481 2.96 23.14 7.00
CA ASN A 481 3.95 23.73 7.88
C ASN A 481 4.96 24.61 7.10
N PRO A 482 5.24 25.87 7.51
CA PRO A 482 6.12 26.76 6.76
C PRO A 482 7.56 26.27 6.58
N THR A 483 8.07 25.51 7.55
CA THR A 483 9.41 24.93 7.46
C THR A 483 9.44 23.84 6.40
N LEU A 484 8.42 22.96 6.40
CA LEU A 484 8.27 21.94 5.38
C LEU A 484 8.08 22.54 3.98
N TYR A 485 7.20 23.54 3.86
CA TYR A 485 6.95 24.24 2.61
C TYR A 485 8.25 24.78 2.00
N ARG A 486 9.09 25.45 2.80
CA ARG A 486 10.38 25.96 2.33
C ARG A 486 11.34 24.83 1.93
N ALA A 487 11.36 23.73 2.68
CA ALA A 487 12.20 22.58 2.36
C ALA A 487 11.83 21.96 1.00
N LEU A 488 10.52 21.75 0.75
CA LEU A 488 10.01 21.29 -0.54
C LEU A 488 10.37 22.27 -1.68
N MET A 489 10.08 23.56 -1.50
CA MET A 489 10.37 24.59 -2.51
C MET A 489 11.87 24.76 -2.81
N SER A 490 12.74 24.35 -1.88
CA SER A 490 14.20 24.43 -2.04
C SER A 490 14.81 23.15 -2.64
N SER A 491 14.01 22.10 -2.83
CA SER A 491 14.47 20.81 -3.38
C SER A 491 13.96 20.61 -4.81
N PRO A 492 14.83 20.68 -5.83
CA PRO A 492 14.44 20.43 -7.22
C PRO A 492 13.83 19.04 -7.42
N ALA A 493 14.37 18.02 -6.74
CA ALA A 493 13.84 16.66 -6.79
C ALA A 493 12.38 16.60 -6.28
N ALA A 494 12.10 17.27 -5.15
CA ALA A 494 10.75 17.27 -4.57
C ALA A 494 9.76 18.02 -5.46
N MET A 495 10.15 19.17 -5.99
CA MET A 495 9.30 19.95 -6.90
C MET A 495 9.05 19.21 -8.22
N SER A 496 10.03 18.44 -8.71
CA SER A 496 9.85 17.58 -9.89
C SER A 496 8.87 16.44 -9.63
N GLY A 497 8.89 15.83 -8.44
CA GLY A 497 7.95 14.78 -8.06
C GLY A 497 6.53 15.29 -7.76
N LEU A 498 6.38 16.58 -7.44
CA LEU A 498 5.09 17.17 -7.13
C LEU A 498 4.22 17.35 -8.39
N ARG A 499 3.08 16.67 -8.42
CA ARG A 499 2.13 16.70 -9.53
C ARG A 499 1.40 18.04 -9.66
N TYR A 500 1.25 18.77 -8.56
CA TYR A 500 0.42 19.96 -8.45
C TYR A 500 1.25 21.23 -8.38
N ARG A 501 0.71 22.33 -8.91
CA ARG A 501 1.31 23.66 -8.80
C ARG A 501 0.80 24.33 -7.54
N PHE A 502 1.69 24.80 -6.68
CA PHE A 502 1.30 25.53 -5.49
C PHE A 502 0.89 26.97 -5.83
N GLU A 503 -0.34 27.33 -5.47
CA GLU A 503 -0.85 28.69 -5.51
C GLU A 503 -0.98 29.19 -4.08
N VAL A 504 -0.06 30.07 -3.68
CA VAL A 504 0.00 30.55 -2.30
C VAL A 504 -1.12 31.56 -2.07
N SER A 505 -2.14 31.14 -1.32
CA SER A 505 -3.23 31.98 -0.89
C SER A 505 -2.79 32.78 0.34
N LEU A 506 -2.38 34.04 0.15
CA LEU A 506 -2.12 34.94 1.27
C LEU A 506 -3.45 35.22 2.01
N THR A 507 -3.57 34.75 3.25
CA THR A 507 -4.73 35.07 4.11
C THR A 507 -4.85 36.58 4.32
N ARG A 508 -6.03 37.10 4.72
CA ARG A 508 -6.23 38.53 5.04
C ARG A 508 -5.17 39.05 6.03
N ASN A 509 -4.83 38.26 7.05
CA ASN A 509 -3.80 38.60 8.03
C ASN A 509 -2.39 38.61 7.45
N GLN A 510 -2.09 37.76 6.46
CA GLN A 510 -0.82 37.77 5.74
C GLN A 510 -0.72 38.92 4.72
N LYS A 511 -1.83 39.27 4.04
CA LYS A 511 -1.92 40.49 3.22
C LYS A 511 -1.67 41.73 4.08
N ARG A 512 -2.24 41.79 5.29
CA ARG A 512 -2.03 42.90 6.24
C ARG A 512 -0.57 42.99 6.71
N LYS A 513 0.04 41.88 7.14
CA LYS A 513 1.47 41.86 7.56
C LYS A 513 2.44 42.15 6.41
N ALA A 514 2.16 41.68 5.19
CA ALA A 514 2.97 41.98 4.02
C ALA A 514 2.86 43.47 3.61
N GLN A 515 1.68 44.08 3.77
CA GLN A 515 1.50 45.53 3.61
C GLN A 515 2.21 46.33 4.71
N GLU A 516 2.17 45.89 5.96
CA GLU A 516 2.90 46.51 7.08
C GLU A 516 4.42 46.48 6.84
N GLN A 517 4.97 45.37 6.35
CA GLN A 517 6.39 45.23 6.03
C GLN A 517 6.84 46.05 4.81
N ARG A 518 5.99 46.20 3.79
CA ARG A 518 6.26 47.06 2.62
C ARG A 518 6.19 48.56 2.90
N LYS A 519 5.57 48.98 4.00
CA LYS A 519 5.55 50.37 4.45
C LYS A 519 6.74 50.72 5.35
N ALA A 520 7.44 49.71 5.86
CA ALA A 520 8.59 49.87 6.76
C ALA A 520 9.96 49.76 6.04
N ALA A 521 9.96 49.33 4.77
CA ALA A 521 11.08 49.37 3.85
C ALA A 521 10.84 50.46 2.81
#